data_AF-Q6A800-F1
#
_entry.id   AF-Q6A800-F1
#
_cell.length_a   1.000
_cell.length_b   1.000
_cell.length_c   1.000
_cell.angle_alpha   90.00
_cell.angle_beta   90.00
_cell.angle_gamma   90.00
#
_symmetry.space_group_name_H-M   'P 1'
#
loop_
_entity.id
_entity.type
_entity.pdbx_description
1 polymer ?
#
loop_
_entity_poly.entity_id
_entity_poly.type
_entity_poly.pdbx_seq_one_letter_code
_entity_poly.pdbx_strand_id
1 'polypeptide(L)'
;MAVMVDGEVPEEVTPKDLILALISEIGTGGGQGHMVEYRGEAIEKMSMEGRMTICNMSIEWGVRVGMVASDETTFTYLKDRPHAPRGAQWDKAVAYWRTLRTDDDATFDAEIHVDASNLAPLRYLGYQPGAGSPP
;
A
#
# COMPACT_ATOMS: atom_id res chain seq x y z
N MET A 1 5.82 -10.66 4.60
CA MET A 1 6.75 -9.75 3.89
C MET A 1 6.34 -8.31 4.16
N ALA A 2 7.31 -7.42 4.32
CA ALA A 2 7.08 -5.97 4.39
C ALA A 2 7.66 -5.27 3.15
N VAL A 3 6.93 -4.29 2.63
CA VAL A 3 7.43 -3.34 1.62
C VAL A 3 7.49 -1.97 2.28
N MET A 4 8.71 -1.51 2.53
CA MET A 4 9.02 -0.20 3.10
C MET A 4 9.17 0.80 1.96
N VAL A 5 8.28 1.79 1.89
CA VAL A 5 8.31 2.85 0.89
C VAL A 5 8.65 4.18 1.57
N ASP A 6 9.91 4.55 1.48
CA ASP A 6 10.47 5.75 2.09
C ASP A 6 10.41 6.94 1.13
N GLY A 7 10.42 8.17 1.68
CA GLY A 7 10.40 9.40 0.89
C GLY A 7 9.00 9.85 0.43
N GLU A 8 8.98 10.88 -0.41
CA GLU A 8 7.76 11.44 -0.98
C GLU A 8 7.58 11.03 -2.43
N VAL A 9 6.34 10.71 -2.80
CA VAL A 9 5.96 10.40 -4.18
C VAL A 9 5.92 11.72 -4.98
N PRO A 10 6.61 11.83 -6.14
CA PRO A 10 6.54 13.00 -6.99
C PRO A 10 5.10 13.31 -7.45
N GLU A 11 4.80 14.57 -7.73
CA GLU A 11 3.43 15.05 -8.02
C GLU A 11 2.78 14.34 -9.21
N GLU A 12 3.59 13.98 -10.21
CA GLU A 12 3.18 13.27 -11.42
C GLU A 12 3.04 11.76 -11.25
N VAL A 13 3.49 11.21 -10.11
CA VAL A 13 3.49 9.76 -9.84
C VAL A 13 2.24 9.38 -9.08
N THR A 14 1.54 8.36 -9.59
CA THR A 14 0.33 7.83 -8.98
C THR A 14 0.61 6.59 -8.14
N PRO A 15 -0.31 6.18 -7.24
CA PRO A 15 -0.21 4.90 -6.52
C PRO A 15 -0.06 3.68 -7.45
N LYS A 16 -0.62 3.76 -8.67
CA LYS A 16 -0.45 2.74 -9.69
C LYS A 16 0.99 2.66 -10.20
N ASP A 17 1.66 3.80 -10.37
CA ASP A 17 3.05 3.83 -10.83
C ASP A 17 3.99 3.20 -9.80
N LEU A 18 3.74 3.44 -8.51
CA LEU A 18 4.47 2.80 -7.41
C LEU A 18 4.38 1.27 -7.46
N ILE A 19 3.18 0.71 -7.53
CA ILE A 19 3.03 -0.76 -7.55
C ILE A 19 3.59 -1.38 -8.84
N LEU A 20 3.47 -0.69 -9.98
CA LEU A 20 4.09 -1.13 -11.23
C LEU A 20 5.62 -1.08 -11.19
N ALA A 21 6.19 -0.04 -10.56
CA ALA A 21 7.64 0.07 -10.37
C ALA A 21 8.15 -1.08 -9.49
N LEU A 22 7.48 -1.35 -8.37
CA LEU A 22 7.79 -2.49 -7.50
C LEU A 22 7.74 -3.83 -8.26
N ILE A 23 6.66 -4.06 -9.03
CA ILE A 23 6.51 -5.29 -9.83
C ILE A 23 7.59 -5.39 -10.91
N SER A 24 7.96 -4.28 -11.55
CA SER A 24 8.99 -4.23 -12.58
C SER A 24 10.38 -4.53 -12.00
N GLU A 25 10.70 -3.99 -10.83
CA GLU A 25 12.00 -4.17 -10.17
C GLU A 25 12.18 -5.59 -9.63
N ILE A 26 11.17 -6.13 -8.94
CA ILE A 26 11.27 -7.44 -8.28
C ILE A 26 10.85 -8.59 -9.21
N GLY A 27 10.02 -8.30 -10.22
CA GLY A 27 9.40 -9.29 -11.10
C GLY A 27 8.07 -9.83 -10.58
N THR A 28 7.23 -10.31 -11.50
CA THR A 28 5.83 -10.75 -11.25
C THR A 28 5.68 -11.95 -10.32
N GLY A 29 6.78 -12.62 -9.94
CA GLY A 29 6.79 -13.73 -8.99
C GLY A 29 7.30 -13.37 -7.58
N GLY A 30 7.76 -12.13 -7.37
CA GLY A 30 8.44 -11.74 -6.13
C GLY A 30 7.57 -11.82 -4.88
N GLY A 31 6.26 -11.64 -5.03
CA GLY A 31 5.30 -11.70 -3.92
C GLY A 31 4.68 -13.07 -3.68
N GLN A 32 5.03 -14.09 -4.48
CA GLN A 32 4.41 -15.41 -4.37
C GLN A 32 4.67 -16.05 -3.00
N GLY A 33 3.62 -16.64 -2.42
CA GLY A 33 3.66 -17.27 -1.11
C GLY A 33 3.57 -16.31 0.08
N HIS A 34 3.54 -15.00 -0.16
CA HIS A 34 3.52 -14.01 0.92
C HIS A 34 2.16 -13.30 1.04
N MET A 35 1.89 -12.84 2.26
CA MET A 35 1.07 -11.65 2.51
C MET A 35 2.03 -10.46 2.64
N VAL A 36 1.60 -9.30 2.13
CA VAL A 36 2.43 -8.10 2.08
C VAL A 36 1.77 -6.98 2.86
N GLU A 37 2.55 -6.41 3.78
CA GLU A 37 2.24 -5.15 4.43
C GLU A 37 3.04 -4.02 3.75
N TYR A 38 2.34 -3.00 3.25
CA TYR A 38 2.96 -1.77 2.75
C TYR A 38 3.07 -0.76 3.89
N ARG A 39 4.28 -0.25 4.09
CA ARG A 39 4.65 0.62 5.22
C ARG A 39 5.57 1.75 4.74
N GLY A 40 5.84 2.71 5.60
CA GLY A 40 6.76 3.83 5.31
C GLY A 40 6.05 5.13 4.95
N GLU A 41 6.84 6.20 4.89
CA GLU A 41 6.38 7.59 4.78
C GLU A 41 5.44 7.82 3.59
N ALA A 42 5.77 7.28 2.42
CA ALA A 42 4.95 7.43 1.23
C ALA A 42 3.55 6.81 1.39
N ILE A 43 3.47 5.66 2.06
CA ILE A 43 2.21 4.95 2.33
C ILE A 43 1.37 5.71 3.36
N GLU A 44 2.01 6.23 4.41
CA GLU A 44 1.33 7.01 5.45
C GLU A 44 0.75 8.32 4.91
N LYS A 45 1.45 8.99 3.98
CA LYS A 45 0.94 10.19 3.30
C LYS A 45 -0.09 9.91 2.21
N MET A 46 -0.17 8.67 1.72
CA MET A 46 -1.08 8.28 0.65
C MET A 46 -2.54 8.33 1.10
N SER A 47 -3.43 8.79 0.22
CA SER A 47 -4.88 8.75 0.43
C SER A 47 -5.39 7.30 0.54
N MET A 48 -6.59 7.12 1.11
CA MET A 48 -7.21 5.80 1.18
C MET A 48 -7.49 5.20 -0.19
N GLU A 49 -7.86 6.03 -1.18
CA GLU A 49 -8.03 5.59 -2.57
C GLU A 49 -6.73 5.02 -3.13
N GLY A 50 -5.60 5.70 -2.90
CA GLY A 50 -4.30 5.21 -3.32
C GLY A 50 -3.92 3.89 -2.63
N ARG A 51 -4.18 3.79 -1.33
CA ARG A 51 -3.94 2.55 -0.56
C ARG A 51 -4.78 1.39 -1.09
N MET A 52 -6.03 1.64 -1.45
CA MET A 52 -6.87 0.62 -2.09
C MET A 52 -6.33 0.23 -3.47
N THR A 53 -5.81 1.18 -4.25
CA THR A 53 -5.18 0.88 -5.55
C THR A 53 -3.98 -0.05 -5.40
N ILE A 54 -3.04 0.23 -4.50
CA ILE A 54 -1.86 -0.64 -4.32
C ILE A 54 -2.26 -2.03 -3.78
N CYS A 55 -3.20 -2.10 -2.84
CA CYS A 55 -3.67 -3.39 -2.30
C CYS A 55 -4.42 -4.20 -3.36
N ASN A 56 -5.23 -3.54 -4.21
CA ASN A 56 -5.91 -4.17 -5.32
C ASN A 56 -4.91 -4.75 -6.32
N MET A 57 -3.85 -4.01 -6.62
CA MET A 57 -2.83 -4.40 -7.59
C MET A 57 -1.75 -5.35 -7.04
N SER A 58 -1.89 -5.81 -5.79
CA SER A 58 -0.95 -6.75 -5.18
C SER A 58 -1.03 -8.14 -5.83
N ILE A 59 -2.19 -8.50 -6.41
CA ILE A 59 -2.40 -9.80 -7.03
C ILE A 59 -1.57 -9.97 -8.32
N GLU A 60 -1.28 -8.89 -9.03
CA GLU A 60 -0.42 -8.84 -10.22
C GLU A 60 1.03 -9.17 -9.91
N TRP A 61 1.43 -9.03 -8.64
CA TRP A 61 2.73 -9.43 -8.10
C TRP A 61 2.75 -10.85 -7.52
N GLY A 62 1.62 -11.57 -7.60
CA GLY A 62 1.45 -12.91 -7.04
C GLY A 62 1.20 -12.94 -5.53
N VAL A 63 0.97 -11.78 -4.91
CA VAL A 63 0.66 -11.67 -3.47
C VAL A 63 -0.79 -12.09 -3.19
N ARG A 64 -1.01 -12.81 -2.10
CA ARG A 64 -2.37 -13.23 -1.72
C ARG A 64 -3.21 -12.14 -1.05
N VAL A 65 -2.56 -11.30 -0.24
CA VAL A 65 -3.19 -10.21 0.51
C VAL A 65 -2.22 -9.03 0.56
N GLY A 66 -2.66 -7.86 0.12
CA GLY A 66 -2.00 -6.57 0.37
C GLY A 66 -2.71 -5.84 1.50
N MET A 67 -1.96 -5.31 2.47
CA MET A 67 -2.50 -4.59 3.62
C MET A 67 -1.70 -3.33 3.93
N VAL A 68 -2.40 -2.33 4.49
CA VAL A 68 -1.84 -1.09 5.04
C VAL A 68 -2.42 -0.93 6.43
N ALA A 69 -1.55 -0.63 7.40
CA ALA A 69 -1.97 -0.40 8.78
C ALA A 69 -2.93 0.80 8.87
N SER A 70 -4.04 0.66 9.61
CA SER A 70 -4.99 1.75 9.80
C SER A 70 -4.40 2.90 10.61
N ASP A 71 -4.76 4.12 10.23
CA ASP A 71 -4.29 5.37 10.80
C ASP A 71 -5.33 6.50 10.64
N GLU A 72 -4.94 7.75 10.90
CA GLU A 72 -5.85 8.89 10.80
C GLU A 72 -6.45 9.09 9.41
N THR A 73 -5.70 8.79 8.34
CA THR A 73 -6.21 8.84 6.97
C THR A 73 -7.35 7.83 6.80
N THR A 74 -7.17 6.63 7.35
CA THR A 74 -8.19 5.58 7.37
C THR A 74 -9.42 5.99 8.16
N PHE A 75 -9.23 6.53 9.37
CA PHE A 75 -10.35 6.93 10.23
C PHE A 75 -11.10 8.12 9.65
N THR A 76 -10.38 9.11 9.11
CA THR A 76 -10.99 10.27 8.45
C THR A 76 -11.81 9.83 7.24
N TYR A 77 -11.29 8.91 6.43
CA TYR A 77 -12.00 8.36 5.29
C TYR A 77 -13.29 7.64 5.69
N LEU A 78 -13.26 6.85 6.76
CA LEU A 78 -14.42 6.06 7.21
C LEU A 78 -15.47 6.90 7.94
N LYS A 79 -15.09 8.03 8.55
CA LYS A 79 -15.98 8.84 9.37
C LYS A 79 -17.20 9.28 8.55
N ASP A 80 -18.38 9.17 9.17
CA ASP A 80 -19.69 9.55 8.62
C ASP A 80 -20.15 8.76 7.37
N ARG A 81 -19.38 7.77 6.90
CA ARG A 81 -19.80 6.92 5.78
C ARG A 81 -20.96 5.99 6.15
N PRO A 82 -21.72 5.52 5.15
CA PRO A 82 -22.69 4.45 5.36
C PRO A 82 -22.05 3.25 6.07
N HIS A 83 -22.76 2.71 7.06
CA HIS A 83 -22.32 1.56 7.89
C HIS A 83 -21.13 1.83 8.83
N ALA A 84 -20.55 3.03 8.83
CA ALA A 84 -19.57 3.39 9.85
C ALA A 84 -20.25 3.50 11.23
N PRO A 85 -19.59 3.05 12.31
CA PRO A 85 -20.10 3.23 13.66
C PRO A 85 -20.24 4.72 13.99
N ARG A 86 -21.13 5.07 14.93
CA ARG A 86 -21.44 6.47 15.29
C ARG A 86 -21.39 6.70 16.79
N GLY A 87 -21.17 7.96 17.19
CA GLY A 87 -21.13 8.37 18.60
C GLY A 87 -20.14 7.51 19.40
N ALA A 88 -20.54 7.05 20.58
CA ALA A 88 -19.66 6.24 21.44
C ALA A 88 -19.18 4.92 20.80
N GLN A 89 -19.87 4.40 19.78
CA GLN A 89 -19.38 3.22 19.05
C GLN A 89 -18.23 3.58 18.09
N TRP A 90 -18.22 4.80 17.56
CA TRP A 90 -17.11 5.31 16.74
C TRP A 90 -15.84 5.38 17.59
N ASP A 91 -15.92 5.96 18.78
CA ASP A 91 -14.76 6.10 19.67
C ASP A 91 -14.17 4.74 20.06
N LYS A 92 -15.03 3.75 20.36
CA LYS A 92 -14.61 2.37 20.63
C LYS A 92 -13.97 1.70 19.40
N ALA A 93 -14.55 1.91 18.22
CA ALA A 93 -14.03 1.34 16.98
C ALA A 93 -12.65 1.92 16.64
N VAL A 94 -12.47 3.24 16.71
CA VAL A 94 -11.18 3.89 16.48
C VAL A 94 -10.15 3.43 17.50
N ALA A 95 -10.51 3.32 18.79
CA ALA A 95 -9.61 2.80 19.81
C ALA A 95 -9.15 1.37 19.50
N TYR A 96 -10.05 0.50 19.03
CA TYR A 96 -9.71 -0.84 18.60
C TYR A 96 -8.87 -0.86 17.31
N TRP A 97 -9.24 -0.10 16.29
CA TRP A 97 -8.50 -0.09 15.02
C TRP A 97 -7.07 0.41 15.18
N ARG A 98 -6.80 1.31 16.13
CA ARG A 98 -5.42 1.72 16.48
C ARG A 98 -4.56 0.56 16.97
N THR A 99 -5.15 -0.51 17.51
CA THR A 99 -4.42 -1.70 17.95
C THR A 99 -4.18 -2.70 16.82
N LEU A 100 -4.62 -2.42 15.59
CA LEU A 100 -4.45 -3.31 14.43
C LEU A 100 -3.18 -3.01 13.62
N ARG A 101 -2.31 -2.11 14.11
CA ARG A 101 -0.99 -1.93 13.51
C ARG A 101 -0.08 -3.08 13.94
N THR A 102 0.85 -3.45 13.07
CA THR A 102 1.89 -4.44 13.35
C THR A 102 2.77 -3.98 14.52
N ASP A 103 3.12 -4.92 15.40
CA ASP A 103 3.98 -4.69 16.56
C ASP A 103 5.39 -4.22 16.14
N ASP A 104 6.04 -3.43 17.01
CA ASP A 104 7.37 -2.84 16.72
C ASP A 104 8.49 -3.90 16.63
N ASP A 105 8.31 -5.07 17.25
CA ASP A 105 9.26 -6.20 17.24
C ASP A 105 8.85 -7.32 16.27
N ALA A 106 7.85 -7.08 15.42
CA ALA A 106 7.41 -8.05 14.44
C ALA A 106 8.50 -8.34 13.39
N THR A 107 8.71 -9.63 13.10
CA THR A 107 9.63 -10.08 12.06
C THR A 107 8.87 -10.45 10.79
N PHE A 108 9.44 -10.11 9.63
CA PHE A 108 8.90 -10.50 8.32
C PHE A 108 9.79 -11.53 7.63
N ASP A 109 9.19 -12.43 6.85
CA ASP A 109 9.95 -13.43 6.06
C ASP A 109 10.90 -12.78 5.03
N ALA A 110 10.53 -11.58 4.58
CA ALA A 110 11.27 -10.77 3.63
C ALA A 110 10.91 -9.30 3.80
N GLU A 111 11.87 -8.42 3.50
CA GLU A 111 11.72 -6.96 3.51
C GLU A 111 12.22 -6.40 2.18
N ILE A 112 11.45 -5.50 1.59
CA ILE A 112 11.79 -4.79 0.35
C ILE A 112 11.75 -3.30 0.66
N HIS A 113 12.77 -2.57 0.21
CA HIS A 113 12.85 -1.12 0.36
C HIS A 113 12.69 -0.44 -0.99
N VAL A 114 11.83 0.58 -1.04
CA VAL A 114 11.56 1.40 -2.21
C VAL A 114 11.74 2.87 -1.82
N ASP A 115 12.56 3.59 -2.57
CA ASP A 115 12.66 5.05 -2.45
C ASP A 115 11.63 5.70 -3.39
N ALA A 116 10.54 6.22 -2.84
CA ALA A 116 9.46 6.85 -3.60
C ALA A 116 9.93 8.06 -4.41
N SER A 117 10.99 8.75 -3.99
CA SER A 117 11.46 9.98 -4.63
C SER A 117 12.08 9.73 -6.02
N ASN A 118 12.49 8.49 -6.29
CA ASN A 118 13.05 8.06 -7.57
C ASN A 118 12.00 7.50 -8.53
N LEU A 119 10.72 7.47 -8.14
CA LEU A 119 9.66 6.97 -9.00
C LEU A 119 9.41 7.93 -10.17
N ALA A 120 9.07 7.36 -11.32
CA ALA A 120 8.64 8.09 -12.50
C ALA A 120 7.30 7.52 -12.99
N PRO A 121 6.48 8.30 -13.72
CA PRO A 121 5.23 7.79 -14.29
C PRO A 121 5.47 6.59 -15.21
N LEU A 122 4.62 5.55 -15.12
CA LEU A 122 4.73 4.33 -15.91
C LEU A 122 3.45 4.07 -16.71
N ARG A 123 3.61 3.74 -18.01
CA ARG A 123 2.50 3.24 -18.83
C ARG A 123 2.49 1.71 -18.81
N TYR A 124 1.31 1.15 -18.54
CA TYR A 124 1.04 -0.28 -18.65
C TYR A 124 0.89 -0.68 -20.13
N LEU A 125 1.82 -1.48 -20.65
CA LEU A 125 1.79 -1.93 -22.05
C LEU A 125 1.08 -3.30 -22.18
N GLY A 126 -0.20 -3.36 -21.80
CA GLY A 126 -1.25 -4.25 -22.33
C GLY A 126 -1.10 -5.79 -22.26
N TYR A 127 0.09 -6.38 -22.23
CA TYR A 127 0.27 -7.80 -22.50
C TYR A 127 0.99 -8.59 -21.39
N GLN A 128 1.66 -7.93 -20.43
CA GLN A 128 2.19 -8.58 -19.22
C GLN A 128 2.25 -7.58 -18.04
N PRO A 129 1.87 -7.99 -16.80
CA PRO A 129 1.83 -7.09 -15.65
C PRO A 129 3.14 -6.39 -15.28
N GLY A 130 4.29 -6.95 -15.68
CA GLY A 130 5.62 -6.37 -15.44
C GLY A 130 6.15 -5.47 -16.56
N ALA A 131 5.41 -5.25 -17.65
CA ALA A 131 5.85 -4.40 -18.76
C ALA A 131 5.42 -2.94 -18.53
N GLY A 132 5.92 -2.32 -17.47
CA GLY A 132 5.89 -0.87 -17.31
C GLY A 132 6.97 -0.25 -18.21
N SER A 133 6.67 0.83 -18.91
CA SER A 133 7.69 1.63 -19.61
C SER A 133 7.50 3.11 -19.31
N PRO A 134 8.60 3.89 -19.22
CA PRO A 134 8.51 5.33 -19.10
C PRO A 134 7.74 5.93 -20.29
N PRO A 135 7.16 7.13 -20.14
CA PRO A 135 6.35 7.79 -21.17
C PRO A 135 7.10 8.02 -22.48
#